data_AF-A0A0J7L065-F1
#
_entry.id   AF-A0A0J7L065-F1
#
_cell.length_a   1.000
_cell.length_b   1.000
_cell.length_c   1.000
_cell.angle_alpha   90.00
_cell.angle_beta   90.00
_cell.angle_gamma   90.00
#
_symmetry.space_group_name_H-M   'P 1'
#
loop_
_entity.id
_entity.type
_entity.pdbx_description
1 polymer ?
#
loop_
_entity_poly.entity_id
_entity_poly.type
_entity_poly.pdbx_seq_one_letter_code
_entity_poly.pdbx_strand_id
1 'polypeptide(L)'
;MLKNIILKLMLISDLYCNLGTPSWGIAWYINDLLIPEITVVRGRTYTFIVEGGNDPANPAKYHPFYITDSPEGGYGQKTEAQQMEQKVFAGVKYDDGYPYPTAAGRYCEWFRTTVDNPDNYETFKSFFKTLELKCDQGEPGKLVWTVEKDTPDLVYYQVWVINDILTIIMIRTG
;
A
#
# COMPACT_ATOMS: atom_id res chain seq x y z
N MET A 1 -11.55 -11.10 -22.96
CA MET A 1 -10.28 -10.66 -22.35
C MET A 1 -10.61 -9.92 -21.07
N LEU A 2 -10.48 -10.55 -19.90
CA LEU A 2 -10.74 -9.89 -18.62
C LEU A 2 -9.66 -8.82 -18.39
N LYS A 3 -10.01 -7.57 -18.70
CA LYS A 3 -9.08 -6.43 -18.82
C LYS A 3 -8.89 -5.63 -17.53
N ASN A 4 -9.45 -6.06 -16.40
CA ASN A 4 -9.34 -5.31 -15.14
C ASN A 4 -8.97 -6.28 -14.02
N ILE A 5 -7.68 -6.42 -13.72
CA ILE A 5 -7.25 -7.03 -12.45
C ILE A 5 -7.37 -5.91 -11.41
N ILE A 6 -8.36 -6.07 -10.54
CA ILE A 6 -8.67 -5.15 -9.44
C ILE A 6 -7.95 -5.66 -8.20
N LEU A 7 -7.02 -4.87 -7.69
CA LEU A 7 -6.35 -5.14 -6.42
C LEU A 7 -6.94 -4.23 -5.37
N LYS A 8 -7.61 -4.78 -4.37
CA LYS A 8 -8.19 -3.99 -3.27
C LYS A 8 -7.21 -3.94 -2.12
N LEU A 9 -6.91 -2.74 -1.62
CA LEU A 9 -5.96 -2.54 -0.53
C LEU A 9 -6.67 -1.91 0.66
N MET A 10 -6.64 -2.61 1.79
CA MET A 10 -7.19 -2.15 3.07
C MET A 10 -6.12 -2.27 4.15
N LEU A 11 -6.29 -1.59 5.27
CA LEU A 11 -5.34 -1.66 6.37
C LEU A 11 -5.74 -2.74 7.38
N ILE A 12 -4.76 -3.38 8.01
CA ILE A 12 -4.95 -4.16 9.24
C ILE A 12 -4.14 -3.47 10.33
N SER A 13 -4.81 -2.91 11.34
CA SER A 13 -4.15 -2.50 12.59
C SER A 13 -3.94 -3.72 13.51
N ASP A 14 -2.94 -3.66 14.36
CA ASP A 14 -2.66 -4.62 15.46
C ASP A 14 -1.86 -5.88 15.08
N LEU A 15 -1.11 -5.88 13.98
CA LEU A 15 -0.04 -6.86 13.84
C LEU A 15 1.14 -6.45 14.73
N TYR A 16 1.45 -7.27 15.74
CA TYR A 16 2.64 -7.10 16.57
C TYR A 16 3.89 -7.00 15.70
N CYS A 17 4.53 -5.83 15.71
CA CYS A 17 5.85 -5.62 15.15
C CYS A 17 6.88 -6.33 16.04
N ASN A 18 7.11 -7.63 15.80
CA ASN A 18 8.24 -8.36 16.38
C ASN A 18 9.58 -8.09 15.66
N LEU A 19 9.72 -6.94 14.98
CA LEU A 19 10.94 -6.54 14.26
C LEU A 19 11.70 -5.39 14.95
N GLY A 20 11.31 -4.98 16.16
CA GLY A 20 12.11 -4.05 16.98
C GLY A 20 12.11 -2.59 16.52
N THR A 21 11.27 -2.22 15.55
CA THR A 21 11.04 -0.83 15.15
C THR A 21 9.59 -0.42 15.44
N PRO A 22 9.32 0.82 15.86
CA PRO A 22 7.95 1.31 16.02
C PRO A 22 7.28 1.42 14.64
N SER A 23 6.66 0.33 14.18
CA SER A 23 5.68 0.35 13.11
C SER A 23 4.35 0.82 13.69
N TRP A 24 3.57 1.57 12.92
CA TRP A 24 2.26 2.09 13.33
C TRP A 24 1.19 1.00 13.46
N GLY A 25 1.60 -0.27 13.48
CA GLY A 25 0.74 -1.44 13.62
C GLY A 25 -0.11 -1.72 12.38
N ILE A 26 0.13 -1.01 11.27
CA ILE A 26 -0.71 -1.01 10.08
C ILE A 26 -0.01 -1.73 8.92
N ALA A 27 -0.75 -2.60 8.22
CA ALA A 27 -0.28 -3.32 7.05
C ALA A 27 -1.32 -3.36 5.92
N TRP A 28 -0.87 -3.39 4.67
CA TRP A 28 -1.77 -3.60 3.52
C TRP A 28 -2.29 -5.04 3.51
N TYR A 29 -3.61 -5.17 3.41
CA TYR A 29 -4.34 -6.39 3.13
C TYR A 29 -4.88 -6.33 1.71
N ILE A 30 -4.36 -7.22 0.87
CA ILE A 30 -4.60 -7.20 -0.57
C ILE A 30 -5.10 -8.57 -1.00
N ASN A 31 -6.31 -8.63 -1.55
CA ASN A 31 -6.94 -9.86 -2.05
C ASN A 31 -6.82 -11.05 -1.08
N ASP A 32 -7.27 -10.81 0.15
CA ASP A 32 -7.28 -11.77 1.26
C ASP A 32 -5.91 -12.19 1.83
N LEU A 33 -4.83 -11.52 1.41
CA LEU A 33 -3.47 -11.77 1.85
C LEU A 33 -2.91 -10.54 2.58
N LEU A 34 -2.18 -10.80 3.66
CA LEU A 34 -1.44 -9.78 4.41
C LEU A 34 -0.10 -9.52 3.70
N ILE A 35 0.13 -8.27 3.28
CA ILE A 35 1.35 -7.79 2.60
C ILE A 35 1.84 -8.79 1.53
N PRO A 36 0.99 -9.15 0.54
CA PRO A 36 1.39 -10.15 -0.43
C PRO A 36 2.48 -9.60 -1.37
N GLU A 37 3.26 -10.54 -1.90
CA GLU A 37 3.93 -10.31 -3.17
C GLU A 37 2.89 -10.21 -4.29
N ILE A 38 2.96 -9.14 -5.08
CA ILE A 38 2.08 -8.94 -6.24
C ILE A 38 2.86 -9.33 -7.49
N THR A 39 2.33 -10.25 -8.29
CA THR A 39 2.89 -10.56 -9.61
C THR A 39 2.14 -9.82 -10.71
N VAL A 40 2.85 -9.03 -11.52
CA VAL A 40 2.32 -8.36 -12.71
C VAL A 40 3.10 -8.73 -13.97
N VAL A 41 2.58 -8.39 -15.14
CA VAL A 41 3.15 -8.74 -16.44
C VAL A 41 3.36 -7.47 -17.28
N ARG A 42 4.54 -7.35 -17.90
CA ARG A 42 4.86 -6.24 -18.82
C ARG A 42 3.83 -6.12 -19.94
N GLY A 43 3.50 -4.89 -20.32
CA GLY A 43 2.50 -4.55 -21.34
C GLY A 43 1.04 -4.74 -20.88
N ARG A 44 0.79 -5.05 -19.61
CA ARG A 44 -0.56 -5.16 -19.04
C ARG A 44 -0.88 -3.95 -18.17
N THR A 45 -2.16 -3.58 -18.15
CA THR A 45 -2.70 -2.52 -17.31
C THR A 45 -3.44 -3.14 -16.12
N TYR A 46 -3.13 -2.63 -14.93
CA TYR A 46 -3.71 -3.04 -13.65
C TYR A 46 -4.43 -1.85 -13.02
N THR A 47 -5.47 -2.13 -12.23
CA THR A 47 -6.17 -1.10 -11.45
C THR A 47 -6.10 -1.47 -9.97
N PHE A 48 -5.48 -0.60 -9.19
CA PHE A 48 -5.45 -0.72 -7.73
C PHE A 48 -6.53 0.18 -7.15
N ILE A 49 -7.35 -0.39 -6.28
CA ILE A 49 -8.42 0.27 -5.54
C ILE A 49 -7.90 0.47 -4.13
N VAL A 50 -7.58 1.72 -3.81
CA VAL A 50 -6.82 2.11 -2.63
C VAL A 50 -7.76 2.68 -1.59
N GLU A 51 -7.85 2.02 -0.43
CA GLU A 51 -8.69 2.44 0.68
C GLU A 51 -7.86 2.73 1.96
N GLY A 52 -6.71 3.37 1.78
CA GLY A 52 -5.80 3.77 2.86
C GLY A 52 -6.10 5.13 3.50
N GLY A 53 -7.22 5.78 3.15
CA GLY A 53 -7.51 7.12 3.64
C GLY A 53 -6.78 8.24 2.88
N ASN A 54 -7.31 9.46 3.06
CA ASN A 54 -6.87 10.67 2.35
C ASN A 54 -7.04 11.91 3.25
N ASP A 55 -6.62 11.81 4.51
CA ASP A 55 -6.65 12.93 5.46
C ASP A 55 -5.24 13.38 5.87
N PRO A 56 -4.58 14.28 5.12
CA PRO A 56 -3.22 14.74 5.43
C PRO A 56 -3.06 15.36 6.83
N ALA A 57 -4.15 15.82 7.46
CA ALA A 57 -4.15 16.36 8.81
C ALA A 57 -4.17 15.25 9.89
N ASN A 58 -4.51 14.02 9.51
CA ASN A 58 -4.52 12.85 10.37
C ASN A 58 -3.64 11.74 9.78
N PRO A 59 -2.35 11.67 10.14
CA PRO A 59 -1.44 10.67 9.59
C PRO A 59 -1.92 9.22 9.76
N ALA A 60 -2.68 8.90 10.81
CA ALA A 60 -3.23 7.56 11.02
C ALA A 60 -4.28 7.17 9.97
N LYS A 61 -4.85 8.15 9.24
CA LYS A 61 -5.81 7.99 8.15
C LYS A 61 -5.30 8.54 6.81
N TYR A 62 -3.99 8.61 6.64
CA TYR A 62 -3.37 9.13 5.42
C TYR A 62 -2.32 8.17 4.88
N HIS A 63 -2.79 7.18 4.12
CA HIS A 63 -1.92 6.17 3.52
C HIS A 63 -2.04 6.14 1.99
N PRO A 64 -1.68 7.23 1.27
CA PRO A 64 -1.64 7.19 -0.18
C PRO A 64 -0.65 6.16 -0.71
N PHE A 65 -1.06 5.41 -1.73
CA PHE A 65 -0.31 4.33 -2.34
C PHE A 65 0.49 4.82 -3.56
N TYR A 66 1.70 4.29 -3.75
CA TYR A 66 2.48 4.52 -4.97
C TYR A 66 3.40 3.35 -5.29
N ILE A 67 3.94 3.31 -6.51
CA ILE A 67 4.85 2.26 -6.98
C ILE A 67 6.20 2.88 -7.34
N THR A 68 7.29 2.31 -6.82
CA THR A 68 8.66 2.85 -6.97
C THR A 68 9.69 1.72 -7.06
N ASP A 69 10.90 1.99 -7.53
CA ASP A 69 12.04 1.06 -7.45
C ASP A 69 12.76 1.11 -6.09
N SER A 70 12.38 2.04 -5.21
CA SER A 70 12.94 2.15 -3.87
C SER A 70 12.21 1.26 -2.84
N PRO A 71 12.92 0.44 -2.05
CA PRO A 71 12.34 -0.33 -0.96
C PRO A 71 11.97 0.51 0.27
N GLU A 72 12.38 1.78 0.33
CA GLU A 72 12.32 2.58 1.57
C GLU A 72 10.95 3.20 1.83
N GLY A 73 10.14 3.49 0.80
CA GLY A 73 8.86 4.18 0.99
C GLY A 73 8.99 5.67 1.31
N GLY A 74 7.92 6.28 1.84
CA GLY A 74 7.91 7.63 2.40
C GLY A 74 8.31 8.77 1.46
N TYR A 75 8.04 8.65 0.15
CA TYR A 75 8.46 9.63 -0.86
C TYR A 75 8.12 11.10 -0.48
N GLY A 76 6.95 11.33 0.12
CA GLY A 76 6.52 12.68 0.54
C GLY A 76 7.30 13.30 1.68
N GLN A 77 8.14 12.52 2.37
CA GLN A 77 9.01 12.98 3.45
C GLN A 77 10.47 13.17 3.01
N LYS A 78 10.80 12.77 1.77
CA LYS A 78 12.16 12.82 1.23
C LYS A 78 12.50 14.21 0.70
N THR A 79 13.77 14.59 0.83
CA THR A 79 14.34 15.77 0.15
C THR A 79 14.32 15.58 -1.36
N GLU A 80 14.40 16.68 -2.11
CA GLU A 80 14.44 16.63 -3.58
C GLU A 80 15.56 15.72 -4.11
N ALA A 81 16.75 15.79 -3.51
CA ALA A 81 17.87 14.91 -3.90
C ALA A 81 17.53 13.42 -3.70
N GLN A 82 16.96 13.06 -2.55
CA GLN A 82 16.54 11.68 -2.25
C GLN A 82 15.36 11.21 -3.12
N GLN A 83 14.52 12.14 -3.55
CA GLN A 83 13.45 11.86 -4.50
C GLN A 83 14.00 11.55 -5.90
N MET A 84 15.07 12.25 -6.32
CA MET A 84 15.74 12.00 -7.60
C MET A 84 16.53 10.68 -7.64
N GLU A 85 16.85 10.10 -6.48
CA GLU A 85 17.54 8.80 -6.37
C GLU A 85 16.64 7.59 -6.67
N GLN A 86 15.33 7.80 -6.82
CA GLN A 86 14.36 6.73 -7.07
C GLN A 86 13.42 7.07 -8.22
N LYS A 87 12.93 6.04 -8.90
CA LYS A 87 11.96 6.17 -9.99
C LYS A 87 10.58 5.78 -9.49
N VAL A 88 9.62 6.71 -9.58
CA VAL A 88 8.19 6.41 -9.37
C VAL A 88 7.57 5.94 -10.69
N PHE A 89 6.90 4.78 -10.64
CA PHE A 89 6.20 4.20 -11.79
C PHE A 89 4.71 4.54 -11.84
N ALA A 90 4.09 4.77 -10.68
CA ALA A 90 2.68 5.16 -10.58
C ALA A 90 2.38 5.78 -9.22
N GLY A 91 1.33 6.60 -9.16
CA GLY A 91 0.75 7.06 -7.88
C GLY A 91 1.26 8.40 -7.38
N VAL A 92 2.19 9.03 -8.08
CA VAL A 92 2.66 10.39 -7.80
C VAL A 92 2.53 11.23 -9.07
N LYS A 93 2.11 12.49 -8.90
CA LYS A 93 2.14 13.53 -9.94
C LYS A 93 2.90 14.73 -9.39
N TYR A 94 3.25 15.66 -10.27
CA TYR A 94 3.95 16.89 -9.92
C TYR A 94 3.08 18.09 -10.27
N ASP A 95 3.04 19.07 -9.39
CA ASP A 95 2.45 20.39 -9.60
C ASP A 95 3.51 21.44 -9.26
N ASP A 96 3.87 22.28 -10.24
CA ASP A 96 4.98 23.24 -10.14
C ASP A 96 6.29 22.66 -9.57
N GLY A 97 6.61 21.42 -9.95
CA GLY A 97 7.79 20.69 -9.45
C GLY A 97 7.61 20.00 -8.09
N TYR A 98 6.52 20.28 -7.37
CA TYR A 98 6.21 19.63 -6.09
C TYR A 98 5.43 18.32 -6.32
N PRO A 99 5.93 17.19 -5.79
CA PRO A 99 5.24 15.93 -5.95
C PRO A 99 4.06 15.82 -4.98
N TYR A 100 2.98 15.20 -5.42
CA TYR A 100 1.82 14.87 -4.61
C TYR A 100 1.27 13.47 -4.96
N PRO A 101 0.74 12.74 -3.98
CA PRO A 101 0.21 11.41 -4.23
C PRO A 101 -1.17 11.50 -4.88
N THR A 102 -1.49 10.54 -5.74
CA THR A 102 -2.74 10.52 -6.51
C THR A 102 -3.64 9.33 -6.18
N ALA A 103 -3.10 8.32 -5.51
CA ALA A 103 -3.87 7.14 -5.12
C ALA A 103 -4.17 7.17 -3.61
N ALA A 104 -5.10 8.05 -3.24
CA ALA A 104 -5.66 8.16 -1.90
C ALA A 104 -7.19 8.20 -2.02
N GLY A 105 -7.91 7.66 -1.04
CA GLY A 105 -9.38 7.59 -1.08
C GLY A 105 -9.98 7.42 0.31
N ARG A 106 -11.18 6.83 0.39
CA ARG A 106 -11.79 6.50 1.68
C ARG A 106 -10.86 5.62 2.53
N TYR A 107 -11.02 5.70 3.84
CA TYR A 107 -10.28 4.86 4.78
C TYR A 107 -11.06 3.59 5.08
N CYS A 108 -10.47 2.43 4.85
CA CYS A 108 -11.00 1.13 5.24
C CYS A 108 -9.95 0.32 6.00
N GLU A 109 -10.37 -0.23 7.13
CA GLU A 109 -9.49 -0.92 8.05
C GLU A 109 -10.18 -2.15 8.65
N TRP A 110 -9.46 -3.26 8.68
CA TRP A 110 -9.72 -4.38 9.57
C TRP A 110 -9.15 -4.04 10.93
N PHE A 111 -10.03 -3.86 11.91
CA PHE A 111 -9.67 -3.53 13.27
C PHE A 111 -10.25 -4.57 14.22
N ARG A 112 -9.64 -4.68 15.40
CA ARG A 112 -10.12 -5.60 16.43
C ARG A 112 -11.27 -4.97 17.20
N THR A 113 -12.36 -5.72 17.40
CA THR A 113 -13.44 -5.28 18.29
C THR A 113 -13.20 -5.64 19.75
N THR A 114 -12.23 -6.51 20.04
CA THR A 114 -11.82 -6.91 21.39
C THR A 114 -10.33 -6.66 21.62
N VAL A 115 -9.99 -6.17 22.81
CA VAL A 115 -8.61 -5.98 23.25
C VAL A 115 -8.13 -7.24 23.96
N ASP A 116 -7.49 -8.14 23.23
CA ASP A 116 -6.82 -9.33 23.76
C ASP A 116 -5.41 -9.47 23.15
N ASN A 117 -4.56 -10.40 23.58
CA ASN A 117 -3.21 -10.51 22.99
C ASN A 117 -3.27 -11.26 21.64
N PRO A 118 -2.73 -10.74 20.51
CA PRO A 118 -2.62 -11.49 19.26
C PRO A 118 -1.86 -12.82 19.38
N ASP A 119 -0.96 -12.94 20.36
CA ASP A 119 -0.25 -14.19 20.65
C ASP A 119 -1.18 -15.29 21.20
N ASN A 120 -2.43 -14.96 21.56
CA ASN A 120 -3.44 -15.94 21.99
C ASN A 120 -3.96 -16.80 20.83
N TYR A 121 -3.62 -16.46 19.58
CA TYR A 121 -4.11 -17.15 18.38
C TYR A 121 -3.00 -17.99 17.74
N GLU A 122 -3.24 -19.29 17.57
CA GLU A 122 -2.25 -20.22 16.99
C GLU A 122 -1.92 -19.92 15.51
N THR A 123 -2.83 -19.27 14.79
CA THR A 123 -2.64 -18.94 13.37
C THR A 123 -3.14 -17.53 13.05
N PHE A 124 -2.58 -16.92 12.00
CA PHE A 124 -3.12 -15.66 11.46
C PHE A 124 -4.60 -15.80 11.06
N LYS A 125 -5.02 -16.97 10.55
CA LYS A 125 -6.43 -17.22 10.18
C LYS A 125 -7.36 -17.20 11.39
N SER A 126 -6.94 -17.71 12.55
CA SER A 126 -7.73 -17.64 13.78
C SER A 126 -7.81 -16.21 14.31
N PHE A 127 -6.71 -15.46 14.24
CA PHE A 127 -6.69 -14.04 14.59
C PHE A 127 -7.58 -13.21 13.65
N PHE A 128 -7.47 -13.41 12.34
CA PHE A 128 -8.23 -12.65 11.34
C PHE A 128 -9.76 -12.76 11.53
N LYS A 129 -10.26 -13.88 12.07
CA LYS A 129 -11.68 -14.07 12.37
C LYS A 129 -12.22 -13.14 13.46
N THR A 130 -11.34 -12.50 14.24
CA THR A 130 -11.73 -11.55 15.28
C THR A 130 -11.68 -10.10 14.80
N LEU A 131 -11.32 -9.88 13.53
CA LEU A 131 -11.29 -8.55 12.92
C LEU A 131 -12.65 -8.23 12.30
N GLU A 132 -13.01 -6.96 12.38
CA GLU A 132 -14.15 -6.41 11.66
C GLU A 132 -13.68 -5.36 10.66
N LEU A 133 -14.25 -5.36 9.46
CA LEU A 133 -13.96 -4.35 8.45
C LEU A 133 -14.83 -3.13 8.69
N LYS A 134 -14.21 -1.96 8.85
CA LYS A 134 -14.89 -0.67 8.88
C LYS A 134 -14.35 0.24 7.81
N CYS A 135 -15.28 0.92 7.14
CA CYS A 135 -14.97 1.89 6.10
C CYS A 135 -15.65 3.22 6.41
N ASP A 136 -14.91 4.31 6.25
CA ASP A 136 -15.46 5.66 6.22
C ASP A 136 -16.30 5.86 4.94
N GLN A 137 -17.21 6.83 4.96
CA GLN A 137 -17.99 7.20 3.77
C GLN A 137 -17.09 7.82 2.69
N GLY A 138 -17.45 7.62 1.43
CA GLY A 138 -16.73 8.18 0.28
C GLY A 138 -16.30 7.13 -0.75
N GLU A 139 -15.51 7.58 -1.73
CA GLU A 139 -15.02 6.75 -2.83
C GLU A 139 -13.59 6.25 -2.57
N PRO A 140 -13.23 5.06 -3.05
CA PRO A 140 -11.86 4.60 -3.00
C PRO A 140 -10.97 5.38 -3.99
N GLY A 141 -9.67 5.43 -3.69
CA GLY A 141 -8.66 5.90 -4.62
C GLY A 141 -8.46 4.91 -5.75
N LYS A 142 -8.10 5.40 -6.94
CA LYS A 142 -7.84 4.55 -8.10
C LYS A 142 -6.47 4.84 -8.68
N LEU A 143 -5.64 3.82 -8.76
CA LEU A 143 -4.36 3.86 -9.46
C LEU A 143 -4.42 2.93 -10.67
N VAL A 144 -4.32 3.49 -11.87
CA VAL A 144 -4.23 2.73 -13.10
C VAL A 144 -2.77 2.72 -13.52
N TRP A 145 -2.18 1.54 -13.60
CA TRP A 145 -0.76 1.38 -13.95
C TRP A 145 -0.61 0.41 -15.10
N THR A 146 0.01 0.87 -16.18
CA THR A 146 0.49 0.02 -17.28
C THR A 146 1.95 -0.30 -17.03
N VAL A 147 2.27 -1.60 -16.96
CA VAL A 147 3.64 -2.04 -16.71
C VAL A 147 4.45 -1.87 -17.99
N GLU A 148 5.31 -0.86 -18.03
CA GLU A 148 6.13 -0.58 -19.21
C GLU A 148 7.20 -1.65 -19.44
N LYS A 149 7.65 -1.79 -20.69
CA LYS A 149 8.63 -2.81 -21.07
C LYS A 149 9.96 -2.70 -20.34
N ASP A 150 10.38 -1.49 -20.01
CA ASP A 150 11.62 -1.15 -19.32
C ASP A 150 11.48 -1.16 -17.78
N THR A 151 10.30 -1.46 -17.23
CA THR A 151 10.14 -1.59 -15.78
C THR A 151 11.02 -2.74 -15.27
N PRO A 152 11.79 -2.58 -14.18
CA PRO A 152 12.61 -3.64 -13.58
C PRO A 152 11.80 -4.88 -13.19
N ASP A 153 12.45 -6.03 -13.04
CA ASP A 153 11.79 -7.28 -12.61
C ASP A 153 11.25 -7.23 -11.17
N LEU A 154 11.76 -6.29 -10.36
CA LEU A 154 11.34 -6.07 -8.99
C LEU A 154 11.11 -4.57 -8.76
N VAL A 155 9.91 -4.23 -8.29
CA VAL A 155 9.55 -2.89 -7.81
C VAL A 155 8.76 -3.02 -6.51
N TYR A 156 8.46 -1.92 -5.86
CA TYR A 156 7.89 -1.86 -4.52
C TYR A 156 6.59 -1.07 -4.53
N TYR A 157 5.63 -1.45 -3.68
CA TYR A 157 4.41 -0.68 -3.47
C TYR A 157 4.40 -0.02 -2.10
N GLN A 158 4.44 1.29 -2.07
CA GLN A 158 4.79 2.02 -0.86
C GLN A 158 3.71 2.99 -0.41
N VAL A 159 3.85 3.47 0.82
CA VAL A 159 2.99 4.49 1.42
C VAL A 159 3.70 5.84 1.38
N TRP A 160 2.99 6.87 0.93
CA TRP A 160 3.53 8.21 0.67
C TRP A 160 4.25 8.85 1.87
N VAL A 161 3.78 8.60 3.10
CA VAL A 161 4.30 9.22 4.33
C VAL A 161 5.00 8.25 5.29
N ILE A 162 5.08 6.96 4.96
CA ILE A 162 5.63 5.93 5.85
C ILE A 162 6.82 5.25 5.17
N ASN A 163 7.92 5.13 5.90
CA ASN A 163 9.13 4.43 5.45
C ASN A 163 9.15 2.97 5.93
N ASP A 164 10.04 2.18 5.34
CA ASP A 164 10.46 0.84 5.76
C ASP A 164 9.33 -0.20 5.84
N ILE A 165 8.36 -0.10 4.92
CA ILE A 165 7.35 -1.14 4.71
C ILE A 165 7.89 -2.15 3.70
N LEU A 166 8.14 -3.38 4.16
CA LEU A 166 8.60 -4.49 3.32
C LEU A 166 7.47 -4.97 2.38
N THR A 167 7.43 -4.44 1.17
CA THR A 167 6.41 -4.71 0.14
C THR A 167 7.07 -5.02 -1.18
N ILE A 168 6.58 -5.97 -1.98
CA ILE A 168 7.21 -6.30 -3.26
C ILE A 168 6.20 -6.55 -4.37
N ILE A 169 6.53 -6.08 -5.56
CA ILE A 169 5.90 -6.42 -6.83
C ILE A 169 6.93 -7.12 -7.73
N MET A 170 6.68 -8.38 -8.04
CA MET A 170 7.43 -9.15 -9.04
C MET A 170 6.86 -8.94 -10.43
N ILE A 171 7.70 -8.56 -11.38
CA ILE A 171 7.30 -8.31 -12.77
C ILE A 171 7.78 -9.45 -13.66
N ARG A 172 6.83 -10.10 -14.33
CA ARG A 172 7.10 -11.17 -15.29
C ARG A 172 7.13 -10.63 -16.72
N THR A 173 7.93 -11.28 -17.56
CA THR A 173 7.81 -11.17 -19.01
C THR A 173 6.49 -11.83 -19.46
N GLY A 174 5.82 -11.20 -20.42
CA GLY A 174 4.51 -11.62 -20.93
C GLY A 174 4.59 -12.51 -22.15
#